data_AF-A0A8B6BZ43-F1
#
_entry.id   AF-A0A8B6BZ43-F1
#
_cell.length_a   1.000
_cell.length_b   1.000
_cell.length_c   1.000
_cell.angle_alpha   90.00
_cell.angle_beta   90.00
_cell.angle_gamma   90.00
#
_symmetry.space_group_name_H-M   'P 1'
#
loop_
_entity.id
_entity.type
_entity.pdbx_description
1 polymer ?
#
loop_
_entity_poly.entity_id
_entity_poly.type
_entity_poly.pdbx_seq_one_letter_code
_entity_poly.pdbx_strand_id
1 'polypeptide(L)'
;MIIADYDKKRLVVVHSDGTLDCEIPLSPLQPFDVTCIDDKTVAATTLHIDKLVIVDMNNKQVTNTIKTGTCRGLTYRHGQLFYCEKRKGIQAINISNNKVITIVEDDTIQTDWSYITTSGENIYYTGSGSTVKCYSIRGEKRWEYKDESILSDPTGIYVDQQGIVYVISNKSVVLISADGKNSRTLLTAKDGIPASFGIRLHTNKLNIVSFTGQVLQFNIA
;
A
#
# COMPACT_ATOMS: atom_id res chain seq x y z
N MET A 1 9.21 -4.61 -9.34
CA MET A 1 8.15 -3.85 -8.65
C MET A 1 6.95 -3.73 -9.58
N ILE A 2 5.75 -3.68 -9.04
CA ILE A 2 4.52 -3.53 -9.82
C ILE A 2 3.86 -2.23 -9.35
N ILE A 3 3.40 -1.42 -10.30
CA ILE A 3 2.84 -0.10 -10.06
C ILE A 3 1.42 -0.07 -10.61
N ALA A 4 0.47 0.41 -9.81
CA ALA A 4 -0.86 0.77 -10.26
C ALA A 4 -0.80 2.17 -10.91
N ASP A 5 -0.91 2.23 -12.23
CA ASP A 5 -0.93 3.48 -12.99
C ASP A 5 -2.41 3.90 -13.19
N TYR A 6 -2.88 4.70 -12.23
CA TYR A 6 -4.27 5.15 -12.13
C TYR A 6 -4.74 5.91 -13.38
N ASP A 7 -3.92 6.87 -13.86
CA ASP A 7 -4.29 7.75 -14.97
C ASP A 7 -4.37 6.98 -16.29
N LYS A 8 -3.43 6.06 -16.52
CA LYS A 8 -3.40 5.25 -17.75
C LYS A 8 -4.15 3.93 -17.65
N LYS A 9 -4.82 3.67 -16.52
CA LYS A 9 -5.69 2.49 -16.32
C LYS A 9 -4.97 1.17 -16.59
N ARG A 10 -3.79 0.99 -16.00
CA ARG A 10 -2.92 -0.17 -16.26
C ARG A 10 -2.07 -0.53 -15.05
N LEU A 11 -1.55 -1.76 -15.04
CA LEU A 11 -0.43 -2.12 -14.18
C LEU A 11 0.87 -2.02 -14.97
N VAL A 12 1.92 -1.55 -14.32
CA VAL A 12 3.26 -1.43 -14.90
C VAL A 12 4.22 -2.29 -14.10
N VAL A 13 4.92 -3.21 -14.78
CA VAL A 13 5.96 -4.04 -14.18
C VAL A 13 7.29 -3.40 -14.48
N VAL A 14 8.06 -3.13 -13.43
CA VAL A 14 9.36 -2.47 -13.51
C VAL A 14 10.41 -3.36 -12.85
N HIS A 15 11.53 -3.58 -13.50
CA HIS A 15 12.67 -4.30 -12.93
C HIS A 15 13.30 -3.52 -11.76
N SER A 16 14.18 -4.19 -11.01
CA SER A 16 14.86 -3.59 -9.87
C SER A 16 15.85 -2.49 -10.24
N ASP A 17 16.21 -2.33 -11.51
CA ASP A 17 17.03 -1.23 -12.03
C ASP A 17 16.20 -0.04 -12.53
N GLY A 18 14.87 -0.12 -12.42
CA GLY A 18 13.94 0.92 -12.90
C GLY A 18 13.53 0.77 -14.36
N THR A 19 14.01 -0.24 -15.08
CA THR A 19 13.62 -0.48 -16.48
C THR A 19 12.22 -1.10 -16.58
N LEU A 20 11.46 -0.68 -17.59
CA LEU A 20 10.12 -1.22 -17.87
C LEU A 20 10.23 -2.65 -18.41
N ASP A 21 9.49 -3.57 -17.79
CA ASP A 21 9.33 -4.95 -18.27
C ASP A 21 8.09 -5.06 -19.17
N CYS A 22 6.90 -4.86 -18.58
CA CYS A 22 5.65 -4.92 -19.32
C CYS A 22 4.54 -4.05 -18.72
N GLU A 23 3.48 -3.88 -19.51
CA GLU A 23 2.27 -3.17 -19.12
C GLU A 23 1.06 -4.09 -19.29
N ILE A 24 0.12 -4.01 -18.35
CA ILE A 24 -1.11 -4.81 -18.34
C ILE A 24 -2.29 -3.84 -18.35
N PRO A 25 -3.01 -3.70 -19.48
CA PRO A 25 -4.14 -2.80 -19.56
C PRO A 25 -5.28 -3.30 -18.68
N LEU A 26 -5.85 -2.41 -17.88
CA LEU A 26 -7.01 -2.69 -17.02
C LEU A 26 -8.25 -1.89 -17.42
N SER A 27 -8.20 -1.09 -18.49
CA SER A 27 -9.34 -0.30 -18.96
C SER A 27 -10.61 -1.16 -19.12
N PRO A 28 -11.77 -0.72 -18.60
CA PRO A 28 -12.06 0.62 -18.07
C PRO A 28 -11.70 0.84 -16.59
N LEU A 29 -11.17 -0.18 -15.89
CA LEU A 29 -10.85 -0.14 -14.46
C LEU A 29 -9.70 0.83 -14.17
N GLN A 30 -9.81 1.56 -13.07
CA GLN A 30 -8.78 2.50 -12.61
C GLN A 30 -8.04 1.89 -11.40
N PRO A 31 -6.90 1.20 -11.59
CA PRO A 31 -6.19 0.60 -10.48
C PRO A 31 -5.65 1.70 -9.55
N PHE A 32 -5.75 1.50 -8.24
CA PHE A 32 -5.28 2.46 -7.24
C PHE A 32 -4.07 1.94 -6.47
N ASP A 33 -4.17 0.72 -5.92
CA ASP A 33 -3.06 0.05 -5.26
C ASP A 33 -2.94 -1.39 -5.77
N VAL A 34 -1.77 -1.99 -5.62
CA VAL A 34 -1.44 -3.31 -6.15
C VAL A 34 -0.54 -4.09 -5.20
N THR A 35 -0.79 -5.39 -5.08
CA THR A 35 0.04 -6.30 -4.28
C THR A 35 0.27 -7.61 -5.02
N CYS A 36 1.42 -8.25 -4.77
CA CYS A 36 1.73 -9.57 -5.29
C CYS A 36 1.07 -10.64 -4.41
N ILE A 37 0.33 -11.56 -5.01
CA ILE A 37 -0.12 -12.79 -4.36
C ILE A 37 0.99 -13.85 -4.45
N ASP A 38 1.58 -13.96 -5.64
CA ASP A 38 2.73 -14.79 -5.95
C ASP A 38 3.49 -14.19 -7.17
N ASP A 39 4.45 -14.91 -7.73
CA ASP A 39 5.27 -14.46 -8.86
C ASP A 39 4.49 -14.29 -10.17
N LYS A 40 3.30 -14.89 -10.27
CA LYS A 40 2.46 -14.94 -11.47
C LYS A 40 1.11 -14.27 -11.30
N THR A 41 0.78 -13.86 -10.07
CA THR A 41 -0.55 -13.38 -9.72
C THR A 41 -0.45 -12.12 -8.87
N VAL A 42 -1.22 -11.10 -9.26
CA VAL A 42 -1.35 -9.87 -8.47
C VAL A 42 -2.80 -9.57 -8.19
N ALA A 43 -3.04 -8.80 -7.13
CA ALA A 43 -4.31 -8.20 -6.84
C ALA A 43 -4.20 -6.69 -6.94
N ALA A 44 -5.23 -6.03 -7.46
CA ALA A 44 -5.31 -4.57 -7.52
C ALA A 44 -6.68 -4.07 -7.06
N THR A 45 -6.69 -3.03 -6.24
CA THR A 45 -7.92 -2.28 -5.94
C THR A 45 -8.24 -1.34 -7.08
N THR A 46 -9.52 -1.08 -7.29
CA THR A 46 -9.98 -0.21 -8.38
C THR A 46 -10.83 0.94 -7.86
N LEU A 47 -10.46 2.16 -8.26
CA LEU A 47 -11.11 3.39 -7.83
C LEU A 47 -12.52 3.48 -8.42
N HIS A 48 -13.47 3.99 -7.63
CA HIS A 48 -14.84 4.35 -8.02
C HIS A 48 -15.78 3.24 -8.51
N ILE A 49 -15.31 2.01 -8.64
CA ILE A 49 -16.11 0.89 -9.16
C ILE A 49 -16.32 -0.25 -8.15
N ASP A 50 -15.97 -0.01 -6.88
CA ASP A 50 -16.23 -0.89 -5.74
C ASP A 50 -15.84 -2.36 -6.01
N LYS A 51 -14.64 -2.52 -6.58
CA LYS A 51 -14.09 -3.81 -7.01
C LYS A 51 -12.62 -3.94 -6.66
N LEU A 52 -12.23 -5.18 -6.43
CA LEU A 52 -10.85 -5.66 -6.46
C LEU A 52 -10.72 -6.66 -7.61
N VAL A 53 -9.59 -6.63 -8.31
CA VAL A 53 -9.31 -7.58 -9.39
C VAL A 53 -8.09 -8.43 -9.10
N ILE A 54 -8.12 -9.67 -9.55
CA ILE A 54 -6.98 -10.58 -9.59
C ILE A 54 -6.53 -10.68 -11.03
N VAL A 55 -5.23 -10.51 -11.26
CA VAL A 55 -4.61 -10.44 -12.57
C VAL A 55 -3.55 -11.52 -12.68
N ASP A 56 -3.63 -12.30 -13.76
CA ASP A 56 -2.58 -13.23 -14.17
C ASP A 56 -1.53 -12.47 -14.96
N MET A 57 -0.29 -12.50 -14.47
CA MET A 57 0.85 -11.78 -15.03
C MET A 57 1.38 -12.43 -16.30
N ASN A 58 1.20 -13.74 -16.50
CA ASN A 58 1.63 -14.43 -17.72
C ASN A 58 0.68 -14.12 -18.87
N ASN A 59 -0.62 -14.25 -18.60
CA ASN A 59 -1.66 -14.00 -19.59
C ASN A 59 -2.03 -12.52 -19.71
N LYS A 60 -1.53 -11.67 -18.79
CA LYS A 60 -1.75 -10.22 -18.75
C LYS A 60 -3.24 -9.86 -18.78
N GLN A 61 -4.04 -10.58 -18.00
CA GLN A 61 -5.50 -10.44 -17.99
C GLN A 61 -6.09 -10.59 -16.59
N VAL A 62 -7.24 -9.95 -16.38
CA VAL A 62 -8.04 -10.13 -15.15
C VAL A 62 -8.64 -11.54 -15.16
N THR A 63 -8.35 -12.33 -14.14
CA THR A 63 -8.87 -13.71 -13.99
C THR A 63 -10.01 -13.80 -12.98
N ASN A 64 -10.10 -12.85 -12.05
CA ASN A 64 -11.18 -12.79 -11.08
C ASN A 64 -11.50 -11.33 -10.71
N THR A 65 -12.76 -11.06 -10.39
CA THR A 65 -13.23 -9.76 -9.90
C THR A 65 -14.07 -9.99 -8.66
N ILE A 66 -13.69 -9.35 -7.57
CA ILE A 66 -14.33 -9.45 -6.27
C ILE A 66 -15.05 -8.13 -6.00
N LYS A 67 -16.35 -8.20 -5.71
CA LYS A 67 -17.13 -7.02 -5.33
C LYS A 67 -16.75 -6.62 -3.91
N THR A 68 -16.39 -5.35 -3.73
CA THR A 68 -16.06 -4.72 -2.45
C THR A 68 -16.96 -3.50 -2.24
N GLY A 69 -16.70 -2.69 -1.22
CA GLY A 69 -17.05 -1.26 -1.27
C GLY A 69 -15.93 -0.45 -1.91
N THR A 70 -15.91 0.85 -1.66
CA THR A 70 -14.84 1.74 -2.12
C THR A 70 -13.54 1.41 -1.39
N CYS A 71 -12.68 0.61 -2.04
CA CYS A 71 -11.43 0.11 -1.49
C CYS A 71 -10.22 0.95 -1.94
N ARG A 72 -9.17 0.98 -1.11
CA ARG A 72 -7.92 1.72 -1.35
C ARG A 72 -6.72 0.82 -1.14
N GLY A 73 -5.82 1.14 -0.21
CA GLY A 73 -4.61 0.39 0.04
C GLY A 73 -4.86 -1.11 0.07
N LEU A 74 -3.90 -1.88 -0.42
CA LEU A 74 -4.02 -3.32 -0.58
C LEU A 74 -2.71 -4.03 -0.21
N THR A 75 -2.83 -5.10 0.55
CA THR A 75 -1.70 -5.99 0.84
C THR A 75 -2.14 -7.44 0.91
N TYR A 76 -1.24 -8.36 0.58
CA TYR A 76 -1.49 -9.80 0.60
C TYR A 76 -0.68 -10.46 1.72
N ARG A 77 -1.32 -11.37 2.45
CA ARG A 77 -0.66 -12.23 3.43
C ARG A 77 -1.41 -13.55 3.62
N HIS A 78 -0.69 -14.67 3.54
CA HIS A 78 -1.16 -16.01 3.91
C HIS A 78 -2.56 -16.37 3.36
N GLY A 79 -2.78 -16.17 2.05
CA GLY A 79 -4.06 -16.49 1.40
C GLY A 79 -5.15 -15.45 1.61
N GLN A 80 -4.85 -14.32 2.26
CA GLN A 80 -5.79 -13.22 2.48
C GLN A 80 -5.30 -11.92 1.85
N LEU A 81 -6.23 -11.15 1.31
CA LEU A 81 -6.03 -9.76 0.90
C LEU A 81 -6.61 -8.85 1.98
N PHE A 82 -5.80 -7.94 2.52
CA PHE A 82 -6.22 -6.91 3.46
C PHE A 82 -6.31 -5.58 2.72
N TYR A 83 -7.40 -4.86 2.93
CA TYR A 83 -7.62 -3.59 2.27
C TYR A 83 -8.38 -2.59 3.14
N CYS A 84 -8.15 -1.31 2.89
CA CYS A 84 -8.93 -0.22 3.51
C CYS A 84 -10.22 -0.01 2.72
N GLU A 85 -11.38 -0.08 3.39
CA GLU A 85 -12.68 0.23 2.80
C GLU A 85 -13.27 1.49 3.43
N LYS A 86 -13.65 2.46 2.59
CA LYS A 86 -14.21 3.74 3.02
C LYS A 86 -15.42 3.50 3.93
N ARG A 87 -15.39 4.09 5.14
CA ARG A 87 -16.43 3.97 6.19
C ARG A 87 -16.65 2.57 6.80
N LYS A 88 -15.83 1.57 6.47
CA LYS A 88 -15.89 0.24 7.13
C LYS A 88 -14.60 -0.17 7.83
N GLY A 89 -13.52 0.59 7.66
CA GLY A 89 -12.23 0.28 8.25
C GLY A 89 -11.44 -0.75 7.42
N ILE A 90 -10.79 -1.69 8.11
CA ILE A 90 -9.95 -2.71 7.47
C ILE A 90 -10.74 -3.98 7.25
N GLN A 91 -10.73 -4.44 6.01
CA GLN A 91 -11.41 -5.65 5.56
C GLN A 91 -10.37 -6.71 5.15
N ALA A 92 -10.73 -7.98 5.24
CA ALA A 92 -9.94 -9.08 4.72
C ALA A 92 -10.77 -9.98 3.80
N ILE A 93 -10.24 -10.32 2.64
CA ILE A 93 -10.80 -11.30 1.71
C ILE A 93 -9.95 -12.57 1.75
N ASN A 94 -10.56 -13.72 1.99
CA ASN A 94 -9.91 -15.00 1.72
C ASN A 94 -9.98 -15.30 0.21
N ILE A 95 -8.82 -15.47 -0.44
CA ILE A 95 -8.74 -15.63 -1.90
C ILE A 95 -9.38 -16.94 -2.36
N SER A 96 -9.33 -18.01 -1.57
CA SER A 96 -9.81 -19.33 -2.00
C SER A 96 -11.33 -19.43 -2.09
N ASN A 97 -12.06 -18.57 -1.38
CA ASN A 97 -13.53 -18.62 -1.33
C ASN A 97 -14.20 -17.24 -1.43
N ASN A 98 -13.44 -16.17 -1.66
CA ASN A 98 -13.89 -14.77 -1.72
C ASN A 98 -14.67 -14.29 -0.48
N LYS A 99 -14.54 -14.98 0.67
CA LYS A 99 -15.22 -14.57 1.90
C LYS A 99 -14.58 -13.29 2.44
N VAL A 100 -15.41 -12.27 2.65
CA VAL A 100 -15.02 -10.99 3.24
C VAL A 100 -15.35 -10.98 4.74
N ILE A 101 -14.43 -10.48 5.56
CA ILE A 101 -14.65 -10.18 6.97
C ILE A 101 -14.12 -8.79 7.31
N THR A 102 -14.77 -8.10 8.25
CA THR A 102 -14.22 -6.90 8.88
C THR A 102 -13.18 -7.31 9.92
N ILE A 103 -11.98 -6.73 9.85
CA ILE A 103 -10.92 -6.91 10.85
C ILE A 103 -10.94 -5.76 11.85
N VAL A 104 -11.05 -4.52 11.35
CA VAL A 104 -11.11 -3.31 12.19
C VAL A 104 -12.27 -2.46 11.69
N GLU A 105 -13.18 -2.10 12.58
CA GLU A 105 -14.15 -1.05 12.31
C GLU A 105 -13.49 0.30 12.56
N ASP A 106 -13.37 1.11 11.52
CA ASP A 106 -12.79 2.45 11.59
C ASP A 106 -13.52 3.36 10.58
N ASP A 107 -14.51 4.11 11.09
CA ASP A 107 -15.30 5.06 10.30
C ASP A 107 -14.53 6.36 10.02
N THR A 108 -13.35 6.54 10.64
CA THR A 108 -12.44 7.66 10.40
C THR A 108 -11.61 7.48 9.14
N ILE A 109 -11.65 6.30 8.50
CA ILE A 109 -11.20 6.09 7.13
C ILE A 109 -12.16 6.81 6.19
N GLN A 110 -12.01 8.13 6.15
CA GLN A 110 -12.79 9.07 5.33
C GLN A 110 -12.00 9.54 4.11
N THR A 111 -10.67 9.48 4.17
CA THR A 111 -9.79 10.04 3.14
C THR A 111 -9.75 9.14 1.90
N ASP A 112 -9.47 9.76 0.76
CA ASP A 112 -9.31 9.04 -0.51
C ASP A 112 -7.93 8.34 -0.62
N TRP A 113 -7.06 8.52 0.39
CA TRP A 113 -5.67 8.08 0.41
C TRP A 113 -5.39 7.35 1.73
N SER A 114 -5.67 6.05 1.77
CA SER A 114 -5.28 5.17 2.88
C SER A 114 -4.52 3.98 2.32
N TYR A 115 -3.31 3.77 2.82
CA TYR A 115 -2.41 2.70 2.41
C TYR A 115 -2.26 1.72 3.55
N ILE A 116 -2.07 0.43 3.22
CA ILE A 116 -2.02 -0.66 4.19
C ILE A 116 -0.87 -1.60 3.84
N THR A 117 -0.24 -2.14 4.87
CA THR A 117 0.72 -3.22 4.76
C THR A 117 0.63 -4.16 5.95
N THR A 118 1.27 -5.31 5.87
CA THR A 118 1.35 -6.28 6.97
C THR A 118 2.79 -6.67 7.25
N SER A 119 3.09 -6.95 8.52
CA SER A 119 4.35 -7.57 8.94
C SER A 119 4.10 -8.35 10.23
N GLY A 120 4.61 -9.58 10.29
CA GLY A 120 4.26 -10.51 11.37
C GLY A 120 2.75 -10.66 11.52
N GLU A 121 2.24 -10.63 12.75
CA GLU A 121 0.80 -10.70 13.07
C GLU A 121 0.10 -9.34 13.08
N ASN A 122 0.70 -8.32 12.46
CA ASN A 122 0.21 -6.95 12.51
C ASN A 122 -0.16 -6.41 11.12
N ILE A 123 -1.14 -5.51 11.15
CA ILE A 123 -1.61 -4.67 10.06
C ILE A 123 -1.23 -3.23 10.40
N TYR A 124 -0.66 -2.54 9.44
CA TYR A 124 -0.27 -1.14 9.55
C TYR A 124 -0.97 -0.37 8.44
N TYR A 125 -1.58 0.77 8.76
CA TYR A 125 -2.19 1.61 7.74
C TYR A 125 -2.07 3.09 8.05
N THR A 126 -2.07 3.90 6.99
CA THR A 126 -2.16 5.36 7.09
C THR A 126 -3.62 5.74 7.29
N GLY A 127 -3.89 6.48 8.37
CA GLY A 127 -5.22 6.96 8.72
C GLY A 127 -5.44 8.43 8.32
N SER A 128 -6.62 8.95 8.63
CA SER A 128 -6.90 10.38 8.49
C SER A 128 -6.06 11.22 9.48
N GLY A 129 -5.78 12.47 9.11
CA GLY A 129 -5.20 13.47 10.02
C GLY A 129 -3.82 13.12 10.57
N SER A 130 -2.86 12.79 9.70
CA SER A 130 -1.45 12.63 10.08
C SER A 130 -1.20 11.44 11.02
N THR A 131 -1.93 10.34 10.80
CA THR A 131 -1.86 9.15 11.66
C THR A 131 -1.34 7.92 10.94
N VAL A 132 -0.63 7.07 11.70
CA VAL A 132 -0.33 5.69 11.35
C VAL A 132 -0.82 4.81 12.47
N LYS A 133 -1.59 3.79 12.14
CA LYS A 133 -2.20 2.89 13.12
C LYS A 133 -1.68 1.47 12.92
N CYS A 134 -1.46 0.76 14.03
CA CYS A 134 -1.08 -0.64 14.05
C CYS A 134 -2.15 -1.46 14.80
N TYR A 135 -2.62 -2.52 14.16
CA TYR A 135 -3.56 -3.49 14.72
C TYR A 135 -3.01 -4.89 14.55
N SER A 136 -3.47 -5.83 15.35
CA SER A 136 -3.26 -7.25 15.04
C SER A 136 -4.14 -7.66 13.86
N ILE A 137 -3.80 -8.76 13.19
CA ILE A 137 -4.67 -9.38 12.18
C ILE A 137 -6.03 -9.86 12.74
N ARG A 138 -6.22 -9.82 14.06
CA ARG A 138 -7.48 -10.12 14.75
C ARG A 138 -8.27 -8.86 15.12
N GLY A 139 -7.78 -7.67 14.78
CA GLY A 139 -8.46 -6.41 15.03
C GLY A 139 -8.12 -5.72 16.36
N GLU A 140 -7.11 -6.20 17.09
CA GLU A 140 -6.71 -5.58 18.35
C GLU A 140 -5.77 -4.40 18.10
N LYS A 141 -6.12 -3.20 18.58
CA LYS A 141 -5.22 -2.04 18.49
C LYS A 141 -3.92 -2.31 19.24
N ARG A 142 -2.78 -2.17 18.57
CA ARG A 142 -1.44 -2.26 19.19
C ARG A 142 -0.93 -0.88 19.59
N TRP A 143 -0.96 0.06 18.65
CA TRP A 143 -0.57 1.44 18.89
C TRP A 143 -1.12 2.36 17.78
N GLU A 144 -1.05 3.66 18.04
CA GLU A 144 -1.30 4.71 17.05
C GLU A 144 -0.23 5.78 17.22
N TYR A 145 0.38 6.16 16.11
CA TYR A 145 1.30 7.28 16.04
C TYR A 145 0.59 8.45 15.36
N LYS A 146 0.60 9.62 16.02
CA LYS A 146 0.03 10.87 15.50
C LYS A 146 0.98 12.01 15.78
N ASP A 147 1.45 12.65 14.72
CA ASP A 147 2.25 13.87 14.81
C ASP A 147 2.10 14.66 13.51
N GLU A 148 1.35 15.76 13.56
CA GLU A 148 1.06 16.61 12.39
C GLU A 148 2.30 17.38 11.89
N SER A 149 3.31 17.56 12.75
CA SER A 149 4.57 18.21 12.38
C SER A 149 5.51 17.29 11.59
N ILE A 150 5.34 15.98 11.74
CA ILE A 150 6.16 14.95 11.09
C ILE A 150 5.41 14.27 9.95
N LEU A 151 4.13 13.94 10.15
CA LEU A 151 3.29 13.25 9.17
C LEU A 151 2.36 14.22 8.45
N SER A 152 2.86 14.97 7.47
CA SER A 152 2.01 15.70 6.52
C SER A 152 1.54 14.76 5.40
N ASP A 153 0.23 14.53 5.28
CA ASP A 153 -0.42 13.75 4.20
C ASP A 153 0.26 12.40 3.88
N PRO A 154 0.07 11.36 4.71
CA PRO A 154 0.77 10.09 4.55
C PRO A 154 0.21 9.25 3.38
N THR A 155 1.01 9.09 2.34
CA THR A 155 0.59 8.51 1.03
C THR A 155 1.25 7.17 0.69
N GLY A 156 1.99 6.56 1.60
CA GLY A 156 2.63 5.27 1.37
C GLY A 156 3.15 4.66 2.66
N ILE A 157 3.09 3.34 2.77
CA ILE A 157 3.54 2.63 3.97
C ILE A 157 4.21 1.30 3.63
N TYR A 158 5.32 1.01 4.31
CA TYR A 158 6.02 -0.27 4.26
C TYR A 158 6.57 -0.60 5.65
N VAL A 159 6.71 -1.89 5.96
CA VAL A 159 7.28 -2.35 7.23
C VAL A 159 8.35 -3.38 6.94
N ASP A 160 9.53 -3.21 7.53
CA ASP A 160 10.62 -4.16 7.40
C ASP A 160 10.47 -5.38 8.33
N GLN A 161 11.49 -6.25 8.32
CA GLN A 161 11.51 -7.47 9.14
C GLN A 161 11.73 -7.18 10.64
N GLN A 162 12.28 -6.01 10.98
CA GLN A 162 12.49 -5.55 12.35
C GLN A 162 11.24 -4.83 12.90
N GLY A 163 10.23 -4.59 12.06
CA GLY A 163 9.01 -3.89 12.41
C GLY A 163 9.12 -2.37 12.30
N ILE A 164 10.21 -1.83 11.72
CA ILE A 164 10.32 -0.40 11.46
C ILE A 164 9.36 -0.03 10.33
N VAL A 165 8.55 1.00 10.58
CA VAL A 165 7.52 1.46 9.66
C VAL A 165 8.08 2.63 8.87
N TYR A 166 8.15 2.47 7.55
CA TYR A 166 8.53 3.48 6.58
C TYR A 166 7.26 4.11 6.02
N VAL A 167 7.14 5.43 6.14
CA VAL A 167 5.95 6.17 5.75
C VAL A 167 6.35 7.28 4.78
N ILE A 168 5.75 7.31 3.60
CA ILE A 168 5.84 8.49 2.73
C ILE A 168 4.91 9.55 3.31
N SER A 169 5.46 10.74 3.56
CA SER A 169 4.71 11.88 4.08
C SER A 169 5.16 13.15 3.36
N ASN A 170 4.32 13.67 2.46
CA ASN A 170 4.54 14.91 1.68
C ASN A 170 6.03 15.23 1.36
N LYS A 171 6.61 14.52 0.38
CA LYS A 171 8.03 14.66 -0.03
C LYS A 171 9.04 14.39 1.10
N SER A 172 8.71 13.46 1.99
CA SER A 172 9.63 12.91 2.97
C SER A 172 9.36 11.43 3.19
N VAL A 173 10.35 10.74 3.75
CA VAL A 173 10.18 9.40 4.32
C VAL A 173 10.43 9.49 5.82
N VAL A 174 9.46 9.08 6.60
CA VAL A 174 9.52 9.02 8.06
C VAL A 174 9.66 7.56 8.47
N LEU A 175 10.54 7.30 9.43
CA LEU A 175 10.62 6.03 10.13
C LEU A 175 9.88 6.14 11.45
N ILE A 176 9.07 5.15 11.77
CA ILE A 176 8.43 4.98 13.06
C ILE A 176 8.91 3.65 13.65
N SER A 177 9.28 3.65 14.93
CA SER A 177 9.73 2.44 15.63
C SER A 177 8.63 1.39 15.69
N ALA A 178 9.01 0.11 15.85
CA ALA A 178 8.06 -1.00 15.87
C ALA A 178 6.99 -0.92 16.97
N ASP A 179 7.30 -0.20 18.06
CA ASP A 179 6.38 0.07 19.16
C ASP A 179 5.57 1.37 19.00
N GLY A 180 5.76 2.10 17.90
CA GLY A 180 5.03 3.33 17.58
C GLY A 180 5.41 4.53 18.45
N LYS A 181 6.50 4.49 19.22
CA LYS A 181 6.83 5.56 20.19
C LYS A 181 7.81 6.61 19.67
N ASN A 182 8.71 6.22 18.78
CA ASN A 182 9.74 7.10 18.27
C ASN A 182 9.61 7.24 16.77
N SER A 183 9.98 8.40 16.26
CA SER A 183 10.07 8.63 14.83
C SER A 183 11.30 9.45 14.48
N ARG A 184 11.70 9.38 13.21
CA ARG A 184 12.67 10.30 12.61
C ARG A 184 12.45 10.41 11.12
N THR A 185 12.75 11.57 10.56
CA THR A 185 12.81 11.74 9.11
C THR A 185 14.08 11.09 8.56
N LEU A 186 13.93 10.23 7.56
CA LEU A 186 15.02 9.56 6.85
C LEU A 186 15.40 10.28 5.56
N LEU A 187 14.40 10.68 4.77
CA LEU A 187 14.58 11.41 3.52
C LEU A 187 13.66 12.63 3.49
N THR A 188 14.09 13.66 2.79
CA THR A 188 13.39 14.94 2.59
C THR A 188 13.45 15.36 1.14
N ALA A 189 12.70 16.40 0.77
CA ALA A 189 12.77 17.01 -0.56
C ALA A 189 14.20 17.39 -0.99
N LYS A 190 15.12 17.70 -0.05
CA LYS A 190 16.53 18.00 -0.36
C LYS A 190 17.29 16.79 -0.89
N ASP A 191 16.84 15.59 -0.53
CA ASP A 191 17.37 14.32 -1.03
C ASP A 191 16.80 13.96 -2.42
N GLY A 192 15.88 14.78 -2.95
CA GLY A 192 15.31 14.60 -4.28
C GLY A 192 14.03 13.75 -4.33
N ILE A 193 13.41 13.44 -3.18
CA ILE A 193 12.11 12.76 -3.18
C ILE A 193 10.99 13.72 -3.66
N PRO A 194 10.23 13.35 -4.71
CA PRO A 194 9.09 14.11 -5.18
C PRO A 194 7.84 13.78 -4.35
N ALA A 195 6.68 14.26 -4.80
CA ALA A 195 5.42 13.73 -4.29
C ALA A 195 5.29 12.26 -4.75
N SER A 196 5.06 11.36 -3.79
CA SER A 196 5.18 9.91 -3.97
C SER A 196 4.09 9.15 -3.23
N PHE A 197 3.90 7.88 -3.57
CA PHE A 197 2.91 7.02 -2.94
C PHE A 197 3.39 5.57 -2.73
N GLY A 198 4.16 5.01 -3.66
CA GLY A 198 4.67 3.65 -3.52
C GLY A 198 5.99 3.65 -2.75
N ILE A 199 6.15 2.74 -1.79
CA ILE A 199 7.40 2.55 -1.05
C ILE A 199 7.66 1.05 -0.82
N ARG A 200 8.90 0.62 -1.06
CA ARG A 200 9.32 -0.75 -0.77
C ARG A 200 10.81 -0.82 -0.48
N LEU A 201 11.17 -1.46 0.62
CA LEU A 201 12.56 -1.81 0.89
C LEU A 201 12.91 -3.13 0.20
N HIS A 202 14.04 -3.15 -0.50
CA HIS A 202 14.67 -4.36 -0.99
C HIS A 202 16.14 -4.31 -0.58
N THR A 203 16.55 -5.26 0.26
CA THR A 203 17.86 -5.26 0.93
C THR A 203 18.14 -3.93 1.65
N ASN A 204 19.04 -3.11 1.13
CA ASN A 204 19.45 -1.80 1.65
C ASN A 204 19.02 -0.65 0.72
N LYS A 205 18.13 -0.92 -0.23
CA LYS A 205 17.63 0.05 -1.19
C LYS A 205 16.15 0.31 -0.99
N LEU A 206 15.83 1.56 -0.69
CA LEU A 206 14.46 2.04 -0.64
C LEU A 206 14.02 2.44 -2.04
N ASN A 207 13.03 1.72 -2.58
CA ASN A 207 12.38 2.05 -3.84
C ASN A 207 11.16 2.91 -3.55
N ILE A 208 11.06 4.04 -4.23
CA ILE A 208 9.95 4.99 -4.08
C ILE A 208 9.33 5.25 -5.45
N VAL A 209 8.00 5.25 -5.51
CA VAL A 209 7.22 5.55 -6.72
C VAL A 209 6.61 6.94 -6.58
N SER A 210 6.92 7.84 -7.50
CA SER A 210 6.31 9.17 -7.58
C SER A 210 4.90 9.11 -8.15
N PHE A 211 4.07 10.13 -7.89
CA PHE A 211 2.78 10.29 -8.58
C PHE A 211 2.91 10.47 -10.11
N THR A 212 4.11 10.79 -10.60
CA THR A 212 4.41 10.86 -12.04
C THR A 212 4.86 9.51 -12.64
N GLY A 213 4.86 8.45 -11.83
CA GLY A 213 5.25 7.09 -12.25
C GLY A 213 6.78 6.86 -12.28
N GLN A 214 7.58 7.79 -11.76
CA GLN A 214 9.03 7.60 -11.67
C GLN A 214 9.37 6.67 -10.51
N VAL A 215 10.31 5.74 -10.76
CA VAL A 215 10.88 4.88 -9.72
C VAL A 215 12.23 5.44 -9.30
N LEU A 216 12.35 5.77 -8.02
CA LEU A 216 13.57 6.33 -7.41
C LEU A 216 14.15 5.31 -6.45
N GLN A 217 15.48 5.25 -6.38
CA GLN A 217 16.20 4.36 -5.46
C GLN A 217 17.11 5.16 -4.55
N PHE A 218 16.97 4.90 -3.26
CA PHE A 218 17.80 5.50 -2.22
C PHE A 218 18.53 4.39 -1.47
N ASN A 219 19.84 4.54 -1.32
CA ASN A 219 20.61 3.66 -0.43
C ASN A 219 20.33 4.11 1.01
N ILE A 220 19.90 3.17 1.85
CA ILE A 220 19.67 3.41 3.26
C ILE A 220 20.71 2.57 4.02
N ALA A 221 21.68 3.27 4.62
CA ALA A 221 22.78 2.69 5.38
C ALA A 221 22.45 2.67 6.88
#